data_AF-A0A838R6M9-F1
#
_entry.id   AF-A0A838R6M9-F1
#
_cell.length_a   1.000
_cell.length_b   1.000
_cell.length_c   1.000
_cell.angle_alpha   90.00
_cell.angle_beta   90.00
_cell.angle_gamma   90.00
#
_symmetry.space_group_name_H-M   'P 1'
#
loop_
_entity.id
_entity.type
_entity.pdbx_description
1 polymer ?
#
loop_
_entity_poly.entity_id
_entity_poly.type
_entity_poly.pdbx_seq_one_letter_code
_entity_poly.pdbx_strand_id
1 'polypeptide(L)'
;MLTQTTEKYQEVLQAAETRYRQCSDWVTFFREVLGVEGIVRKEFPTFDDLTAFEQSEQHEKIQKLLVKLREKRPTSDAESEPTRVITVRLPKSMHESLRTEAHDLRTSMNKLCISKLLQVIGEEMIPNERASGGSTSTGSSAGNASTIGSLGSTSQPSMLANRNHQPTTVGSPFSQQHQPTPPFKSAQPRF
;
A
#
# COMPACT_ATOMS: atom_id res chain seq x y z
N MET A 1 -41.55 -0.60 -7.53
CA MET A 1 -40.09 -0.86 -7.56
C MET A 1 -39.29 0.24 -6.85
N LEU A 2 -39.50 1.55 -7.13
CA LEU A 2 -38.74 2.66 -6.49
C LEU A 2 -38.88 2.81 -4.96
N THR A 3 -40.00 2.39 -4.37
CA THR A 3 -40.22 2.51 -2.92
C THR A 3 -39.36 1.53 -2.13
N GLN A 4 -39.25 0.30 -2.62
CA GLN A 4 -38.51 -0.79 -1.96
C GLN A 4 -37.00 -0.52 -1.89
N THR A 5 -36.44 0.12 -2.94
CA THR A 5 -35.02 0.53 -2.95
C THR A 5 -34.74 1.62 -1.91
N THR A 6 -35.62 2.60 -1.79
CA THR A 6 -35.49 3.69 -0.80
C THR A 6 -35.60 3.17 0.63
N GLU A 7 -36.54 2.25 0.89
CA GLU A 7 -36.70 1.59 2.19
C GLU A 7 -35.43 0.83 2.58
N LYS A 8 -34.86 0.06 1.65
CA LYS A 8 -33.62 -0.68 1.85
C LYS A 8 -32.43 0.23 2.15
N TYR A 9 -32.32 1.37 1.47
CA TYR A 9 -31.27 2.37 1.74
C TYR A 9 -31.39 2.93 3.15
N GLN A 10 -32.63 3.14 3.60
CA GLN A 10 -32.92 3.65 4.94
C GLN A 10 -32.62 2.61 6.03
N GLU A 11 -32.91 1.32 5.78
CA GLU A 11 -32.56 0.23 6.69
C GLU A 11 -31.05 0.13 6.90
N VAL A 12 -30.27 0.22 5.81
CA VAL A 12 -28.80 0.22 5.86
C VAL A 12 -28.29 1.42 6.67
N LEU A 13 -28.85 2.61 6.46
CA LEU A 13 -28.51 3.80 7.25
C LEU A 13 -28.81 3.61 8.74
N GLN A 14 -29.99 3.08 9.09
CA GLN A 14 -30.37 2.84 10.49
C GLN A 14 -29.45 1.81 11.16
N ALA A 15 -29.08 0.74 10.44
CA ALA A 15 -28.13 -0.25 10.93
C ALA A 15 -26.76 0.38 11.17
N ALA A 16 -26.28 1.22 10.24
CA ALA A 16 -25.04 1.97 10.41
C ALA A 16 -25.10 2.95 11.59
N GLU A 17 -26.18 3.71 11.77
CA GLU A 17 -26.35 4.62 12.91
C GLU A 17 -26.36 3.88 14.26
N THR A 18 -27.02 2.72 14.30
CA THR A 18 -27.02 1.85 15.48
C THR A 18 -25.58 1.42 15.81
N ARG A 19 -24.80 1.05 14.79
CA ARG A 19 -23.40 0.65 15.00
C ARG A 19 -22.51 1.81 15.40
N TYR A 20 -22.72 3.00 14.84
CA TYR A 20 -22.03 4.23 15.23
C TYR A 20 -22.23 4.57 16.72
N ARG A 21 -23.39 4.24 17.31
CA ARG A 21 -23.64 4.45 18.75
C ARG A 21 -22.94 3.42 19.62
N GLN A 22 -22.74 2.20 19.11
CA GLN A 22 -22.13 1.09 19.85
C GLN A 22 -20.60 1.06 19.75
N CYS A 23 -20.03 1.51 18.63
CA CYS A 23 -18.60 1.46 18.37
C CYS A 23 -17.94 2.84 18.57
N SER A 24 -16.89 2.88 19.37
CA SER A 24 -16.02 4.06 19.50
C SER A 24 -14.92 4.12 18.42
N ASP A 25 -14.67 3.02 17.72
CA ASP A 25 -13.58 2.86 16.77
C ASP A 25 -14.03 2.93 15.30
N TRP A 26 -13.33 3.73 14.50
CA TRP A 26 -13.64 3.93 13.08
C TRP A 26 -13.31 2.71 12.22
N VAL A 27 -12.28 1.93 12.60
CA VAL A 27 -11.85 0.76 11.82
C VAL A 27 -12.91 -0.33 11.91
N THR A 28 -13.38 -0.61 13.11
CA THR A 28 -14.46 -1.57 13.37
C THR A 28 -15.74 -1.17 12.67
N PHE A 29 -16.12 0.12 12.74
CA PHE A 29 -17.25 0.63 11.99
C PHE A 29 -17.09 0.45 10.47
N PHE A 30 -15.92 0.79 9.93
CA PHE A 30 -15.64 0.62 8.50
C PHE A 30 -15.77 -0.85 8.10
N ARG A 31 -15.13 -1.77 8.81
CA ARG A 31 -15.12 -3.21 8.51
C ARG A 31 -16.53 -3.81 8.47
N GLU A 32 -17.39 -3.43 9.40
CA GLU A 32 -18.72 -4.03 9.54
C GLU A 32 -19.80 -3.36 8.69
N VAL A 33 -19.63 -2.09 8.32
CA VAL A 33 -20.62 -1.38 7.49
C VAL A 33 -20.19 -1.37 6.02
N LEU A 34 -18.98 -0.89 5.73
CA LEU A 34 -18.47 -0.62 4.39
C LEU A 34 -17.43 -1.64 3.90
N GLY A 35 -16.94 -2.51 4.79
CA GLY A 35 -15.94 -3.52 4.49
C GLY A 35 -16.46 -4.59 3.52
N VAL A 36 -15.57 -5.50 3.12
CA VAL A 36 -15.88 -6.59 2.17
C VAL A 36 -17.07 -7.44 2.65
N GLU A 37 -17.14 -7.71 3.96
CA GLU A 37 -18.20 -8.46 4.62
C GLU A 37 -19.25 -7.57 5.31
N GLY A 38 -19.24 -6.27 4.97
CA GLY A 38 -20.06 -5.26 5.60
C GLY A 38 -21.53 -5.35 5.19
N ILE A 39 -22.39 -4.71 5.99
CA ILE A 39 -23.84 -4.68 5.76
C ILE A 39 -24.16 -4.15 4.36
N VAL A 40 -23.45 -3.11 3.88
CA VAL A 40 -23.67 -2.52 2.55
C VAL A 40 -23.47 -3.55 1.43
N ARG A 41 -22.40 -4.36 1.48
CA ARG A 41 -22.12 -5.37 0.46
C ARG A 41 -23.05 -6.59 0.53
N LYS A 42 -23.56 -6.90 1.73
CA LYS A 42 -24.56 -7.96 1.91
C LYS A 42 -25.92 -7.55 1.34
N GLU A 43 -26.31 -6.30 1.56
CA GLU A 43 -27.57 -5.77 1.08
C GLU A 43 -27.55 -5.46 -0.42
N PHE A 44 -26.43 -4.99 -0.96
CA PHE A 44 -26.27 -4.70 -2.39
C PHE A 44 -25.21 -5.61 -3.02
N PRO A 45 -25.57 -6.88 -3.33
CA PRO A 45 -24.63 -7.86 -3.87
C PRO A 45 -24.29 -7.59 -5.35
N THR A 46 -25.16 -6.89 -6.08
CA THR A 46 -24.91 -6.51 -7.46
C THR A 46 -24.17 -5.18 -7.51
N PHE A 47 -23.30 -5.04 -8.50
CA PHE A 47 -22.53 -3.82 -8.69
C PHE A 47 -23.42 -2.61 -8.99
N ASP A 48 -24.42 -2.78 -9.85
CA ASP A 48 -25.36 -1.71 -10.22
C ASP A 48 -26.14 -1.16 -9.01
N ASP A 49 -26.65 -2.06 -8.15
CA ASP A 49 -27.33 -1.67 -6.91
C ASP A 49 -26.40 -0.95 -5.93
N LEU A 50 -25.15 -1.40 -5.83
CA LEU A 50 -24.14 -0.79 -4.96
C LEU A 50 -23.77 0.61 -5.45
N THR A 51 -23.50 0.77 -6.74
CA THR A 51 -23.19 2.07 -7.34
C THR A 51 -24.35 3.05 -7.20
N ALA A 52 -25.60 2.59 -7.37
CA ALA A 52 -26.78 3.40 -7.12
C ALA A 52 -26.89 3.84 -5.65
N PHE A 53 -26.59 2.94 -4.70
CA PHE A 53 -26.55 3.28 -3.28
C PHE A 53 -25.42 4.25 -2.94
N GLU A 54 -24.24 4.11 -3.54
CA GLU A 54 -23.08 4.98 -3.29
C GLU A 54 -23.34 6.44 -3.68
N GLN A 55 -24.23 6.66 -4.65
CA GLN A 55 -24.70 7.99 -5.08
C GLN A 55 -25.84 8.55 -4.21
N SER A 56 -26.37 7.77 -3.28
CA SER A 56 -27.50 8.16 -2.43
C SER A 56 -27.09 9.05 -1.25
N GLU A 57 -28.05 9.86 -0.75
CA GLU A 57 -27.85 10.67 0.46
C GLU A 57 -27.58 9.82 1.71
N GLN A 58 -28.09 8.58 1.75
CA GLN A 58 -27.90 7.65 2.85
C GLN A 58 -26.43 7.25 2.96
N HIS A 59 -25.78 6.97 1.83
CA HIS A 59 -24.36 6.69 1.80
C HIS A 59 -23.52 7.92 2.20
N GLU A 60 -23.89 9.12 1.75
CA GLU A 60 -23.24 10.36 2.18
C GLU A 60 -23.32 10.56 3.71
N LYS A 61 -24.46 10.24 4.32
CA LYS A 61 -24.63 10.27 5.79
C LYS A 61 -23.72 9.26 6.48
N ILE A 62 -23.60 8.04 5.95
CA ILE A 62 -22.69 7.01 6.50
C ILE A 62 -21.23 7.48 6.42
N GLN A 63 -20.81 8.08 5.30
CA GLN A 63 -19.47 8.67 5.19
C GLN A 63 -19.24 9.78 6.22
N LYS A 64 -20.22 10.66 6.46
CA LYS A 64 -20.14 11.69 7.50
C LYS A 64 -19.98 11.09 8.90
N LEU A 65 -20.65 9.97 9.21
CA LEU A 65 -20.46 9.25 10.47
C LEU A 65 -19.03 8.69 10.59
N LEU A 66 -18.50 8.12 9.51
CA LEU A 66 -17.12 7.61 9.47
C LEU A 66 -16.09 8.73 9.71
N VAL A 67 -16.27 9.90 9.08
CA VAL A 67 -15.40 11.07 9.32
C VAL A 67 -15.45 11.49 10.78
N LYS A 68 -16.63 11.55 11.40
CA LYS A 68 -16.77 11.86 12.85
C LYS A 68 -16.08 10.83 13.75
N LEU A 69 -16.09 9.54 13.40
CA LEU A 69 -15.35 8.52 14.15
C LEU A 69 -13.83 8.71 14.03
N ARG A 70 -13.35 9.20 12.89
CA ARG A 70 -11.91 9.45 12.66
C ARG A 70 -11.36 10.65 13.41
N GLU A 71 -12.21 11.63 13.72
CA GLU A 71 -11.84 12.75 14.58
C GLU A 71 -11.62 12.30 16.04
N LYS A 72 -12.33 11.25 16.46
CA LYS A 72 -12.14 10.67 17.79
C LYS A 72 -10.79 9.96 17.84
N ARG A 73 -9.98 10.32 18.83
CA ARG A 73 -8.69 9.67 19.07
C ARG A 73 -8.96 8.18 19.32
N PRO A 74 -8.30 7.25 18.59
CA PRO A 74 -8.48 5.82 18.85
C PRO A 74 -8.06 5.56 20.30
N THR A 75 -8.96 4.97 21.08
CA THR A 75 -8.64 4.42 22.39
C THR A 75 -7.72 3.24 22.15
N SER A 76 -6.43 3.43 22.40
CA SER A 76 -5.37 2.45 22.20
C SER A 76 -5.51 1.27 23.16
N ASP A 77 -6.50 0.39 23.01
CA ASP A 77 -6.57 -0.80 23.85
C ASP A 77 -7.14 -2.03 23.11
N ALA A 78 -6.27 -3.05 23.09
CA ALA A 78 -6.47 -4.51 23.06
C ALA A 78 -6.73 -5.30 21.76
N GLU A 79 -7.34 -4.79 20.68
CA GLU A 79 -7.57 -5.59 19.45
C GLU A 79 -7.36 -4.77 18.17
N SER A 80 -6.19 -4.12 18.02
CA SER A 80 -5.90 -3.32 16.83
C SER A 80 -5.88 -4.20 15.57
N GLU A 81 -6.73 -3.88 14.60
CA GLU A 81 -6.71 -4.52 13.28
C GLU A 81 -5.29 -4.45 12.68
N PRO A 82 -4.75 -5.58 12.16
CA PRO A 82 -3.42 -5.59 11.57
C PRO A 82 -3.28 -4.55 10.47
N THR A 83 -2.41 -3.56 10.68
CA THR A 83 -2.16 -2.53 9.66
C THR A 83 -1.33 -3.10 8.52
N ARG A 84 -1.82 -2.98 7.29
CA ARG A 84 -1.07 -3.31 6.07
C ARG A 84 -0.61 -2.04 5.36
N VAL A 85 0.56 -2.11 4.73
CA VAL A 85 1.17 -0.98 4.00
C VAL A 85 0.94 -1.17 2.50
N ILE A 86 0.47 -0.11 1.85
CA ILE A 86 0.45 0.00 0.39
C ILE A 86 1.55 0.95 -0.08
N THR A 87 2.24 0.61 -1.18
CA THR A 87 3.22 1.49 -1.83
C THR A 87 2.66 1.91 -3.18
N VAL A 88 2.44 3.21 -3.38
CA VAL A 88 1.90 3.78 -4.62
C VAL A 88 3.00 4.57 -5.34
N ARG A 89 3.12 4.37 -6.66
CA ARG A 89 4.00 5.18 -7.52
C ARG A 89 3.25 6.42 -7.99
N LEU A 90 3.69 7.60 -7.56
CA LEU A 90 3.07 8.88 -7.92
C LEU A 90 4.06 9.76 -8.71
N PRO A 91 3.62 10.47 -9.76
CA PRO A 91 4.41 11.53 -10.37
C PRO A 91 4.83 12.58 -9.32
N LYS A 92 6.03 13.16 -9.48
CA LYS A 92 6.58 14.14 -8.51
C LYS A 92 5.62 15.31 -8.28
N SER A 93 5.03 15.86 -9.33
CA SER A 93 4.09 16.97 -9.24
C SER A 93 2.85 16.63 -8.39
N MET A 94 2.29 15.43 -8.58
CA MET A 94 1.15 14.96 -7.79
C MET A 94 1.51 14.77 -6.32
N HIS A 95 2.67 14.18 -6.04
CA HIS A 95 3.15 14.02 -4.66
C HIS A 95 3.35 15.38 -3.96
N GLU A 96 3.95 16.37 -4.64
CA GLU A 96 4.10 17.71 -4.07
C GLU A 96 2.76 18.41 -3.87
N SER A 97 1.79 18.24 -4.78
CA SER A 97 0.42 18.75 -4.59
C SER A 97 -0.23 18.19 -3.33
N LEU A 98 -0.12 16.87 -3.09
CA LEU A 98 -0.66 16.25 -1.88
C LEU A 98 0.05 16.77 -0.62
N ARG A 99 1.36 17.05 -0.69
CA ARG A 99 2.12 17.62 0.43
C ARG A 99 1.59 19.00 0.79
N THR A 100 1.42 19.87 -0.20
CA THR A 100 0.90 21.23 -0.01
C THR A 100 -0.53 21.19 0.54
N GLU A 101 -1.40 20.37 -0.05
CA GLU A 101 -2.78 20.23 0.43
C GLU A 101 -2.84 19.76 1.89
N ALA A 102 -2.01 18.78 2.27
CA ALA A 102 -1.94 18.31 3.66
C ALA A 102 -1.47 19.41 4.62
N HIS A 103 -0.49 20.21 4.18
CA HIS A 103 0.01 21.35 4.94
C HIS A 103 -1.07 22.42 5.14
N ASP A 104 -1.78 22.78 4.08
CA ASP A 104 -2.85 23.79 4.11
C ASP A 104 -4.01 23.36 5.02
N LEU A 105 -4.35 22.07 5.00
CA LEU A 105 -5.36 21.45 5.87
C LEU A 105 -4.83 21.10 7.28
N ARG A 106 -3.57 21.43 7.60
CA ARG A 106 -2.90 21.13 8.89
C ARG A 106 -3.02 19.66 9.31
N THR A 107 -2.89 18.75 8.36
CA THR A 107 -2.95 17.31 8.58
C THR A 107 -1.68 16.62 8.05
N SER A 108 -1.47 15.36 8.40
CA SER A 108 -0.36 14.61 7.80
C SER A 108 -0.75 14.10 6.41
N MET A 109 0.25 13.97 5.53
CA MET A 109 0.08 13.35 4.21
C MET A 109 -0.69 12.03 4.30
N ASN A 110 -0.31 11.16 5.26
CA ASN A 110 -0.97 9.87 5.45
C ASN A 110 -2.46 10.02 5.82
N LYS A 111 -2.81 10.95 6.72
CA LYS A 111 -4.21 11.21 7.09
C LYS A 111 -5.02 11.72 5.90
N LEU A 112 -4.44 12.61 5.09
CA LEU A 112 -5.07 13.08 3.86
C LEU A 112 -5.28 11.94 2.87
N CYS A 113 -4.24 11.15 2.58
CA CYS A 113 -4.31 10.03 1.65
C CYS A 113 -5.36 9.01 2.07
N ILE A 114 -5.39 8.61 3.35
CA ILE A 114 -6.41 7.65 3.80
C ILE A 114 -7.82 8.25 3.67
N SER A 115 -7.99 9.55 3.94
CA SER A 115 -9.30 10.20 3.77
C SER A 115 -9.76 10.22 2.32
N LYS A 116 -8.84 10.44 1.37
CA LYS A 116 -9.12 10.34 -0.06
C LYS A 116 -9.42 8.90 -0.51
N LEU A 117 -8.71 7.90 0.04
CA LEU A 117 -8.95 6.48 -0.28
C LEU A 117 -10.30 5.94 0.23
N LEU A 118 -10.89 6.58 1.24
CA LEU A 118 -12.21 6.23 1.75
C LEU A 118 -13.36 6.82 0.93
N GLN A 119 -13.07 7.81 0.08
CA GLN A 119 -14.07 8.35 -0.83
C GLN A 119 -14.24 7.37 -1.99
N VAL A 120 -15.49 7.01 -2.26
CA VAL A 120 -15.83 6.20 -3.43
C VAL A 120 -15.52 7.01 -4.68
N ILE A 121 -14.80 6.39 -5.61
CA ILE A 121 -14.59 6.91 -6.96
C ILE A 121 -15.54 6.17 -7.91
N GLY A 122 -16.22 6.91 -8.79
CA GLY A 122 -17.02 6.31 -9.86
C GLY A 122 -16.14 5.48 -10.79
N GLU A 123 -16.67 4.38 -11.33
CA GLU A 123 -15.94 3.45 -12.20
C GLU A 123 -15.35 4.17 -13.43
N GLU A 124 -16.06 5.16 -13.97
CA GLU A 124 -15.65 5.97 -15.11
C GLU A 124 -14.38 6.80 -14.85
N MET A 125 -14.03 7.02 -13.58
CA MET A 125 -12.84 7.74 -13.15
C MET A 125 -11.64 6.82 -12.92
N ILE A 126 -11.81 5.50 -13.04
CA ILE A 126 -10.72 4.51 -12.99
C ILE A 126 -10.27 4.23 -14.44
N PRO A 127 -9.02 4.60 -14.82
CA PRO A 127 -8.52 4.27 -16.14
C PRO A 127 -8.49 2.74 -16.34
N ASN A 128 -9.29 2.24 -17.28
CA ASN A 128 -9.30 0.81 -17.62
C ASN A 128 -7.97 0.44 -18.30
N GLU A 129 -7.14 -0.36 -17.61
CA GLU A 129 -5.81 -0.81 -18.04
C GLU A 129 -5.81 -1.82 -19.20
N ARG A 130 -6.82 -1.81 -20.09
CA ARG A 130 -6.93 -2.79 -21.19
C ARG A 130 -6.40 -2.33 -22.55
N ALA A 131 -5.73 -1.18 -22.62
CA ALA A 131 -5.15 -0.65 -23.86
C ALA A 131 -3.67 -0.27 -23.68
N SER A 132 -2.80 -1.26 -23.49
CA SER A 132 -1.37 -1.15 -23.77
C SER A 132 -0.83 -2.53 -24.15
N GLY A 133 -1.33 -3.05 -25.26
CA GLY A 133 -0.80 -4.26 -25.90
C GLY A 133 0.63 -4.01 -26.36
N GLY A 134 1.59 -4.59 -25.63
CA GLY A 134 2.92 -4.89 -26.14
C GLY A 134 2.89 -6.26 -26.79
N SER A 135 2.36 -6.35 -28.01
CA SER A 135 2.62 -7.47 -28.90
C SER A 135 4.10 -7.46 -29.30
N THR A 136 4.92 -8.24 -28.62
CA THR A 136 6.20 -8.69 -29.18
C THR A 136 6.05 -10.15 -29.57
N SER A 137 5.98 -10.34 -30.87
CA SER A 137 5.96 -11.58 -31.60
C SER A 137 7.24 -12.40 -31.45
N THR A 138 7.06 -13.73 -31.61
CA THR A 138 7.99 -14.70 -32.23
C THR A 138 9.29 -15.09 -31.50
N GLY A 139 9.37 -16.37 -31.11
CA GLY A 139 10.59 -17.03 -30.67
C GLY A 139 10.44 -18.52 -30.36
N SER A 140 9.99 -19.30 -31.35
CA SER A 140 10.33 -20.72 -31.58
C SER A 140 9.87 -21.82 -30.60
N SER A 141 8.88 -22.60 -31.07
CA SER A 141 8.63 -23.98 -30.67
C SER A 141 9.29 -24.95 -31.65
N ALA A 142 10.21 -25.79 -31.16
CA ALA A 142 10.63 -27.08 -31.71
C ALA A 142 11.39 -27.77 -30.54
N GLY A 143 11.05 -28.94 -30.03
CA GLY A 143 10.76 -30.19 -30.73
C GLY A 143 11.94 -31.14 -30.49
N ASN A 144 11.75 -32.11 -29.59
CA ASN A 144 12.67 -33.15 -29.10
C ASN A 144 13.69 -33.73 -30.09
N ALA A 145 14.88 -34.07 -29.59
CA ALA A 145 15.54 -35.37 -29.86
C ALA A 145 16.66 -35.67 -28.83
N SER A 146 16.49 -36.77 -28.11
CA SER A 146 17.53 -37.47 -27.33
C SER A 146 18.45 -38.27 -28.25
N THR A 147 19.73 -38.46 -27.91
CA THR A 147 20.50 -39.73 -27.99
C THR A 147 22.03 -39.53 -27.76
N ILE A 148 22.50 -40.06 -26.63
CA ILE A 148 23.72 -40.87 -26.36
C ILE A 148 25.12 -40.38 -26.82
N GLY A 149 26.05 -40.28 -25.85
CA GLY A 149 27.34 -41.00 -25.96
C GLY A 149 28.65 -40.28 -25.56
N SER A 150 29.14 -40.59 -24.35
CA SER A 150 30.52 -41.09 -24.08
C SER A 150 31.74 -40.15 -23.88
N LEU A 151 32.20 -40.13 -22.60
CA LEU A 151 33.57 -40.32 -22.04
C LEU A 151 34.76 -39.39 -22.36
N GLY A 152 35.44 -38.95 -21.28
CA GLY A 152 36.88 -38.62 -21.21
C GLY A 152 37.19 -37.20 -20.68
N SER A 153 37.36 -36.97 -19.37
CA SER A 153 38.61 -37.01 -18.58
C SER A 153 39.46 -35.71 -18.60
N THR A 154 39.93 -35.32 -17.41
CA THR A 154 41.23 -34.67 -17.11
C THR A 154 41.31 -33.14 -16.94
N SER A 155 41.40 -32.74 -15.66
CA SER A 155 42.42 -31.89 -15.01
C SER A 155 42.77 -30.46 -15.49
N GLN A 156 42.40 -29.49 -14.63
CA GLN A 156 43.24 -28.42 -14.03
C GLN A 156 43.82 -27.24 -14.86
N PRO A 157 44.19 -26.12 -14.18
CA PRO A 157 44.05 -24.74 -14.66
C PRO A 157 45.39 -24.02 -14.95
N SER A 158 45.34 -22.88 -15.65
CA SER A 158 46.34 -21.78 -15.62
C SER A 158 45.74 -20.55 -16.33
N MET A 159 45.57 -19.41 -15.66
CA MET A 159 46.54 -18.31 -15.50
C MET A 159 47.00 -17.69 -16.83
N LEU A 160 46.63 -16.42 -17.05
CA LEU A 160 47.48 -15.28 -17.46
C LEU A 160 46.53 -14.12 -17.85
N ALA A 161 46.45 -13.07 -17.05
CA ALA A 161 47.30 -11.87 -17.12
C ALA A 161 46.77 -10.83 -18.12
N ASN A 162 46.15 -9.77 -17.61
CA ASN A 162 46.43 -8.44 -18.14
C ASN A 162 46.34 -7.40 -17.02
N ARG A 163 47.52 -6.94 -16.59
CA ARG A 163 47.80 -5.90 -15.61
C ARG A 163 48.81 -4.98 -16.27
N ASN A 164 48.50 -3.68 -16.35
CA ASN A 164 49.41 -2.53 -16.53
C ASN A 164 48.56 -1.25 -16.66
N HIS A 165 48.79 -0.08 -16.06
CA HIS A 165 49.80 0.55 -15.19
C HIS A 165 49.06 1.69 -14.43
N GLN A 166 49.02 1.73 -13.11
CA GLN A 166 49.86 2.46 -12.15
C GLN A 166 49.91 4.01 -12.28
N PRO A 167 49.59 4.77 -11.20
CA PRO A 167 49.68 6.23 -11.10
C PRO A 167 51.04 6.72 -10.57
N THR A 168 51.41 7.94 -10.95
CA THR A 168 52.65 8.63 -10.55
C THR A 168 52.51 9.29 -9.16
N THR A 169 53.48 9.01 -8.30
CA THR A 169 53.68 9.55 -6.96
C THR A 169 54.67 10.71 -6.96
N VAL A 170 54.40 11.78 -6.20
CA VAL A 170 55.42 12.71 -5.70
C VAL A 170 55.05 13.08 -4.24
N GLY A 171 55.94 12.78 -3.28
CA GLY A 171 55.83 13.15 -1.85
C GLY A 171 56.21 14.62 -1.60
N SER A 172 56.11 15.27 -0.43
CA SER A 172 56.02 14.95 1.02
C SER A 172 55.75 16.33 1.73
N PRO A 173 55.92 16.54 3.07
CA PRO A 173 55.50 15.86 4.30
C PRO A 173 54.73 16.83 5.27
N PHE A 174 54.45 16.39 6.52
CA PHE A 174 53.87 17.12 7.68
C PHE A 174 52.34 17.39 7.59
N SER A 175 51.47 16.83 8.43
CA SER A 175 51.53 16.80 9.89
C SER A 175 50.74 15.64 10.51
N GLN A 176 51.20 15.28 11.70
CA GLN A 176 50.86 14.16 12.55
C GLN A 176 49.65 14.50 13.44
N GLN A 177 48.61 13.67 13.48
CA GLN A 177 47.83 13.48 14.71
C GLN A 177 47.20 12.08 14.78
N HIS A 178 47.50 11.41 15.87
CA HIS A 178 47.21 10.01 16.15
C HIS A 178 45.73 9.79 16.52
N GLN A 179 45.22 8.61 16.10
CA GLN A 179 44.02 7.93 16.61
C GLN A 179 44.24 7.48 18.08
N PRO A 180 43.19 7.16 18.88
CA PRO A 180 42.63 5.80 18.80
C PRO A 180 41.13 5.65 19.15
N THR A 181 40.48 4.66 18.54
CA THR A 181 39.33 3.91 19.07
C THR A 181 39.82 2.75 19.98
N PRO A 182 38.94 1.90 20.54
CA PRO A 182 38.02 1.97 21.71
C PRO A 182 38.58 1.08 22.88
N PRO A 183 37.89 0.56 23.94
CA PRO A 183 36.91 -0.56 23.82
C PRO A 183 35.90 -0.85 24.98
N PHE A 184 34.83 -1.60 24.65
CA PHE A 184 34.16 -2.73 25.35
C PHE A 184 33.77 -2.74 26.87
N LYS A 185 32.47 -3.11 27.08
CA LYS A 185 31.87 -4.06 28.08
C LYS A 185 31.83 -3.64 29.57
N SER A 186 30.89 -4.04 30.44
CA SER A 186 29.80 -5.06 30.44
C SER A 186 28.96 -4.92 31.74
N ALA A 187 27.79 -5.59 31.74
CA ALA A 187 27.14 -6.28 32.88
C ALA A 187 26.05 -5.56 33.71
N GLN A 188 24.83 -6.13 33.58
CA GLN A 188 23.74 -6.33 34.55
C GLN A 188 24.19 -6.62 36.01
N PRO A 189 23.33 -6.65 37.08
CA PRO A 189 21.97 -7.22 37.08
C PRO A 189 20.87 -6.59 37.98
N ARG A 190 19.63 -6.95 37.62
CA ARG A 190 18.49 -7.46 38.41
C ARG A 190 18.31 -6.99 39.87
N PHE A 191 17.16 -6.35 40.13
CA PHE A 191 16.17 -6.77 41.12
C PHE A 191 14.77 -6.58 40.52
#